data_AF-A0A317HYZ7-F1
#
_entry.id   AF-A0A317HYZ7-F1
#
_cell.length_a   1.000
_cell.length_b   1.000
_cell.length_c   1.000
_cell.angle_alpha   90.00
_cell.angle_beta   90.00
_cell.angle_gamma   90.00
#
_symmetry.space_group_name_H-M   'P 1'
#
loop_
_entity.id
_entity.type
_entity.pdbx_description
1 polymer ?
#
loop_
_entity_poly.entity_id
_entity_poly.type
_entity_poly.pdbx_seq_one_letter_code
_entity_poly.pdbx_strand_id
1 'polypeptide(L)'
;LRKGVTLEDGIRTAPAKITLLHETDTNAWFEVLLHQGRNQQIRRMFDLIGHSVLKLKRVRIGFLRDDELRPGSWRLLSDSEVRRLMKPASVPKGSARSTKKRRASHA
;
A
#
# COMPACT_ATOMS: atom_id res chain seq x y z
N LEU A 1 -2.21 11.94 1.75
CA LEU A 1 -1.38 10.71 1.66
C LEU A 1 -1.57 9.88 0.37
N ARG A 2 -2.80 9.59 -0.09
CA ARG A 2 -3.05 8.69 -1.26
C ARG A 2 -2.33 9.06 -2.57
N LYS A 3 -2.19 10.36 -2.87
CA LYS A 3 -1.52 10.86 -4.10
C LYS A 3 0.03 10.87 -4.01
N GLY A 4 0.58 10.32 -2.93
CA GLY A 4 1.98 10.52 -2.54
C GLY A 4 2.19 11.88 -1.84
N VAL A 5 3.25 11.97 -1.05
CA VAL A 5 3.67 13.19 -0.33
C VAL A 5 5.18 13.36 -0.42
N THR A 6 5.67 14.57 -0.22
CA THR A 6 7.11 14.84 -0.09
C THR A 6 7.50 14.66 1.36
N LEU A 7 8.48 13.80 1.63
CA LEU A 7 9.02 13.58 2.98
C LEU A 7 10.02 14.68 3.36
N GLU A 8 10.47 14.75 4.62
CA GLU A 8 11.38 15.82 5.07
C GLU A 8 12.75 15.81 4.35
N ASP A 9 13.13 14.67 3.78
CA ASP A 9 14.35 14.51 2.97
C ASP A 9 14.19 15.01 1.52
N GLY A 10 13.05 15.64 1.20
CA GLY A 10 12.71 16.13 -0.13
C GLY A 10 12.24 15.05 -1.10
N ILE A 11 12.21 13.77 -0.70
CA ILE A 11 11.87 12.69 -1.62
C ILE A 11 10.35 12.49 -1.68
N ARG A 12 9.78 12.62 -2.88
CA ARG A 12 8.36 12.36 -3.12
C ARG A 12 8.03 10.86 -3.12
N THR A 13 7.05 10.44 -2.34
CA THR A 13 6.56 9.05 -2.32
C THR A 13 5.68 8.76 -3.53
N ALA A 14 5.65 7.50 -3.96
CA ALA A 14 4.65 7.02 -4.90
C ALA A 14 3.23 7.10 -4.30
N PRO A 15 2.17 7.09 -5.13
CA PRO A 15 0.81 6.93 -4.66
C PRO A 15 0.62 5.66 -3.81
N ALA A 16 -0.28 5.74 -2.84
CA ALA A 16 -0.60 4.66 -1.92
C ALA A 16 -2.11 4.47 -1.85
N LYS A 17 -2.57 3.21 -1.74
CA LYS A 17 -3.97 2.94 -1.42
C LYS A 17 -4.12 2.95 0.10
N ILE A 18 -5.07 3.72 0.60
CA ILE A 18 -5.33 3.88 2.03
C ILE A 18 -6.83 3.71 2.27
N THR A 19 -7.17 2.70 3.06
CA THR A 19 -8.54 2.30 3.38
C THR A 19 -8.70 2.33 4.89
N LEU A 20 -9.77 2.94 5.39
CA LEU A 20 -10.14 2.85 6.81
C LEU A 20 -10.68 1.43 7.08
N LEU A 21 -10.15 0.76 8.09
CA LEU A 21 -10.61 -0.57 8.51
C LEU A 21 -11.56 -0.50 9.70
N HIS A 22 -11.18 0.28 10.71
CA HIS A 22 -11.90 0.39 11.97
C HIS A 22 -11.56 1.73 12.62
N GLU A 23 -12.49 2.29 13.37
CA GLU A 23 -12.33 3.55 14.10
C GLU A 23 -12.93 3.40 15.50
N THR A 24 -12.30 4.04 16.47
CA THR A 24 -12.78 4.24 17.84
C THR A 24 -12.80 5.73 18.13
N ASP A 25 -13.33 6.12 19.29
CA ASP A 25 -13.39 7.53 19.70
C ASP A 25 -12.02 8.24 19.75
N THR A 26 -10.94 7.46 19.89
CA THR A 26 -9.58 7.99 20.07
C THR A 26 -8.59 7.57 18.99
N ASN A 27 -8.90 6.55 18.17
CA ASN A 27 -7.95 5.92 17.28
C ASN A 27 -8.59 5.39 16.01
N ALA A 28 -7.80 5.24 14.95
CA ALA A 28 -8.24 4.63 13.71
C ALA A 28 -7.20 3.64 13.16
N TRP A 29 -7.68 2.54 12.61
CA TRP A 29 -6.91 1.54 11.90
C TRP A 29 -7.05 1.74 10.40
N PHE A 30 -5.92 1.90 9.72
CA PHE A 30 -5.88 2.03 8.27
C PHE A 30 -5.12 0.85 7.64
N GLU A 31 -5.65 0.30 6.56
CA GLU A 31 -4.87 -0.51 5.63
C GLU A 31 -4.13 0.42 4.67
N VAL A 32 -2.80 0.30 4.64
CA VAL A 32 -1.94 1.07 3.74
C VAL A 32 -1.20 0.10 2.81
N LEU A 33 -1.53 0.17 1.52
CA LEU A 33 -0.84 -0.59 0.48
C LEU A 33 0.22 0.29 -0.19
N LEU A 34 1.47 -0.16 -0.11
CA LEU A 34 2.62 0.49 -0.75
C LEU A 34 3.21 -0.41 -1.83
N HIS A 35 3.72 0.21 -2.90
CA HIS A 35 4.51 -0.44 -3.95
C HIS A 35 6.01 -0.17 -3.82
N GLN A 36 6.39 0.64 -2.84
CA GLN A 36 7.78 0.97 -2.50
C GLN A 36 7.97 0.86 -0.99
N GLY A 37 9.20 0.67 -0.54
CA GLY A 37 9.53 0.62 0.89
C GLY A 37 10.67 1.54 1.24
N ARG A 38 10.38 2.81 1.56
CA ARG A 38 11.38 3.71 2.15
C ARG A 38 11.45 3.54 3.67
N ASN A 39 12.59 3.93 4.24
CA ASN A 39 12.79 3.87 5.69
C ASN A 39 11.71 4.68 6.42
N GLN A 40 11.03 4.02 7.37
CA GLN A 40 9.92 4.56 8.17
C GLN A 40 8.83 5.29 7.36
N GLN A 41 8.64 4.94 6.09
CA GLN A 41 7.77 5.69 5.17
C GLN A 41 6.37 5.95 5.72
N ILE A 42 5.69 4.94 6.26
CA ILE A 42 4.32 5.09 6.78
C ILE A 42 4.29 6.05 7.97
N ARG A 43 5.26 5.96 8.89
CA ARG A 43 5.32 6.83 10.06
C ARG A 43 5.50 8.29 9.63
N ARG A 44 6.54 8.55 8.83
CA ARG A 44 6.83 9.88 8.28
C ARG A 44 5.67 10.47 7.49
N MET A 45 5.00 9.66 6.66
CA MET A 45 3.82 10.11 5.91
C MET A 45 2.71 10.62 6.83
N PHE A 46 2.43 9.91 7.91
CA PHE A 46 1.34 10.22 8.83
C PHE A 46 1.71 11.32 9.84
N ASP A 47 2.98 11.39 10.27
CA ASP A 47 3.50 12.47 11.10
C ASP A 47 3.40 13.83 10.40
N LEU A 48 3.65 13.89 9.08
CA LEU A 48 3.50 15.11 8.28
C LEU A 48 2.10 15.72 8.27
N ILE A 49 1.07 14.93 8.59
CA ILE A 49 -0.32 15.41 8.68
C ILE A 49 -0.81 15.50 10.13
N GLY A 50 0.11 15.41 11.10
CA GLY A 50 -0.21 15.53 12.53
C GLY A 50 -0.88 14.30 13.14
N HIS A 51 -0.78 13.11 12.51
CA HIS A 51 -1.43 11.89 12.97
C HIS A 51 -0.43 10.76 13.20
N SER A 52 0.36 10.85 14.26
CA SER A 52 1.43 9.88 14.52
C SER A 52 0.97 8.43 14.66
N VAL A 53 1.74 7.52 14.06
CA VAL A 53 1.41 6.09 14.00
C VAL A 53 1.77 5.41 15.32
N LEU A 54 0.77 5.06 16.12
CA LEU A 54 0.96 4.36 17.39
C LEU A 54 1.35 2.88 17.21
N LYS A 55 0.69 2.18 16.27
CA LYS A 55 0.93 0.76 15.99
C LYS A 55 0.99 0.51 14.49
N LEU A 56 1.99 -0.27 14.07
CA LEU A 56 2.19 -0.65 12.68
C LEU A 56 2.49 -2.14 12.59
N LYS A 57 1.67 -2.88 11.81
CA LYS A 57 1.88 -4.30 11.52
C LYS A 57 1.83 -4.50 10.02
N ARG A 58 2.85 -5.17 9.46
CA ARG A 58 2.80 -5.65 8.07
C ARG A 58 2.04 -6.98 8.04
N VAL A 59 0.88 -6.98 7.41
CA VAL A 59 -0.03 -8.14 7.34
C VAL A 59 0.05 -8.92 6.03
N ARG A 60 0.69 -8.36 4.99
CA ARG A 60 0.78 -8.95 3.66
C ARG A 60 2.02 -8.47 2.92
N ILE A 61 2.63 -9.36 2.12
CA ILE A 61 3.67 -9.02 1.13
C ILE A 61 3.25 -9.62 -0.21
N GLY A 62 2.84 -8.78 -1.16
CA GLY A 62 2.29 -9.26 -2.43
C GLY A 62 1.09 -10.18 -2.18
N PHE A 63 1.20 -11.45 -2.59
CA PHE A 63 0.16 -12.46 -2.34
C PHE A 63 0.34 -13.22 -1.02
N LEU A 64 1.50 -13.12 -0.37
CA LEU A 64 1.79 -13.83 0.87
C LEU A 64 1.05 -13.18 2.03
N ARG A 65 0.31 -13.99 2.78
CA ARG A 65 -0.31 -13.67 4.05
C ARG A 65 -0.09 -14.83 5.01
N ASP A 66 -0.04 -14.49 6.29
CA ASP A 66 0.01 -15.47 7.35
C ASP A 66 -0.68 -14.88 8.57
N ASP A 67 -1.94 -15.25 8.75
CA ASP A 67 -2.79 -14.75 9.82
C ASP A 67 -2.63 -15.58 11.11
N GLU A 68 -2.00 -16.75 11.02
CA GLU A 68 -1.84 -17.72 12.12
C GLU A 68 -0.46 -17.65 12.79
N LEU A 69 0.55 -17.10 12.09
CA LEU A 69 1.91 -17.01 12.63
C LEU A 69 1.98 -16.07 13.84
N ARG A 70 2.45 -16.62 14.96
CA ARG A 70 2.65 -15.88 16.21
C ARG A 70 3.84 -14.93 16.12
N PRO A 71 3.86 -13.82 16.90
CA PRO A 71 5.02 -12.94 16.99
C PRO A 71 6.30 -13.72 17.35
N GLY A 72 7.38 -13.45 16.64
CA GLY A 72 8.68 -14.11 16.83
C GLY A 72 8.82 -15.49 16.16
N SER A 73 7.73 -16.06 15.65
CA SER A 73 7.77 -17.32 14.90
C SER A 73 8.10 -17.09 13.43
N TRP A 74 8.55 -18.17 12.77
CA TRP A 74 8.75 -18.24 11.33
C TRP A 74 8.23 -19.57 10.80
N ARG A 75 7.97 -19.64 9.50
CA ARG A 75 7.66 -20.89 8.80
C ARG A 75 8.37 -20.92 7.45
N LEU A 76 8.52 -22.12 6.90
CA LEU A 76 8.90 -22.28 5.51
C LEU A 76 7.72 -21.92 4.59
N LEU A 77 8.05 -21.37 3.43
CA LEU A 77 7.08 -21.20 2.36
C LEU A 77 6.71 -22.57 1.78
N SER A 78 5.44 -22.75 1.42
CA SER A 78 5.02 -23.91 0.66
C SER A 78 5.61 -23.86 -0.75
N ASP A 79 5.76 -25.01 -1.40
CA ASP A 79 6.29 -25.07 -2.77
C ASP A 79 5.46 -24.23 -3.75
N SER A 80 4.15 -24.10 -3.49
CA SER A 80 3.25 -23.27 -4.30
C SER A 80 3.57 -21.78 -4.19
N GLU A 81 3.89 -21.32 -2.99
CA GLU A 81 4.31 -19.94 -2.71
C GLU A 81 5.68 -19.65 -3.31
N VAL A 82 6.63 -20.58 -3.16
CA VAL A 82 7.97 -20.49 -3.78
C VAL A 82 7.84 -20.39 -5.30
N ARG A 83 7.09 -21.30 -5.93
CA ARG A 83 6.87 -21.26 -7.39
C ARG A 83 6.25 -19.94 -7.84
N ARG A 84 5.32 -19.38 -7.07
CA ARG A 84 4.66 -18.11 -7.42
C ARG A 84 5.59 -16.89 -7.24
N LEU A 85 6.51 -16.92 -6.27
CA LEU A 85 7.54 -15.89 -6.11
C LEU A 85 8.57 -15.94 -7.24
N MET A 86 8.93 -17.13 -7.71
CA MET A 86 9.92 -17.31 -8.78
C MET A 86 9.39 -16.95 -10.17
N LYS A 87 8.07 -16.82 -10.34
CA LYS A 87 7.50 -16.31 -11.59
C LYS A 87 7.83 -14.81 -11.72
N PRO A 88 8.40 -14.35 -12.84
CA PRO A 88 8.64 -12.93 -13.06
C PRO A 88 7.32 -12.17 -12.94
N ALA A 89 7.35 -11.04 -12.23
CA ALA A 89 6.16 -10.24 -12.00
C ALA A 89 5.60 -9.75 -13.35
N SER A 90 4.44 -10.27 -13.75
CA SER A 90 3.66 -9.68 -14.83
C SER A 90 3.09 -8.36 -14.31
N VAL A 91 3.66 -7.23 -14.72
CA VAL A 91 3.10 -5.90 -14.43
C VAL A 91 1.69 -5.88 -15.04
N PRO A 92 0.63 -5.61 -14.27
CA PRO A 92 -0.70 -5.46 -14.86
C PRO A 92 -0.64 -4.27 -15.81
N LYS A 93 -0.82 -4.51 -17.11
CA LYS A 93 -1.01 -3.42 -18.08
C LYS A 93 -2.26 -2.66 -17.64
N GLY A 94 -2.07 -1.46 -17.11
CA GLY A 94 -3.17 -0.61 -16.65
C GLY A 94 -4.22 -0.50 -17.75
N SER A 95 -5.49 -0.74 -17.37
CA SER A 95 -6.65 -0.52 -18.22
C SER A 95 -6.54 0.86 -18.88
N ALA A 96 -6.30 0.89 -20.18
CA ALA A 96 -6.34 2.12 -20.96
C ALA A 96 -7.73 2.74 -20.76
N ARG A 97 -7.79 3.90 -20.10
CA ARG A 97 -9.01 4.70 -20.00
C ARG A 97 -9.47 5.02 -21.41
N SER A 98 -10.63 4.47 -21.79
CA SER A 98 -11.39 4.91 -22.95
C SER A 98 -11.76 6.39 -22.75
N THR A 99 -11.02 7.29 -23.40
CA THR A 99 -11.42 8.69 -23.55
C THR A 99 -12.51 8.75 -24.61
N LYS A 100 -13.77 8.67 -24.16
CA LYS A 100 -14.93 8.96 -24.99
C LYS A 100 -14.83 10.43 -25.46
N LYS A 101 -14.47 10.60 -26.74
CA LYS A 101 -14.37 11.86 -27.47
C LYS A 101 -15.71 12.61 -27.36
N ARG A 102 -15.79 13.66 -26.53
CA ARG A 102 -16.91 14.61 -26.54
C ARG A 102 -16.84 15.36 -27.87
N ARG A 103 -17.73 15.02 -28.81
CA ARG A 103 -17.99 15.86 -29.98
C ARG A 103 -18.65 17.14 -29.48
N ALA A 104 -18.02 18.27 -29.74
CA ALA A 104 -18.66 19.57 -29.64
C ALA A 104 -19.75 19.64 -30.70
N SER A 105 -20.99 19.84 -30.27
CA SER A 105 -22.09 20.28 -31.12
C SER A 105 -22.15 21.80 -31.02
N HIS A 106 -21.71 22.47 -32.08
CA HIS A 106 -22.07 23.85 -32.36
C HIS A 106 -23.36 23.79 -33.19
N ALA A 107 -24.44 24.35 -32.65
CA ALA A 107 -25.62 24.83 -33.37
C ALA A 107 -26.24 25.92 -32.49
#